data_AF-A0A4U1IXV6-F1
#
_entry.id   AF-A0A4U1IXV6-F1
#
_cell.length_a   1.000
_cell.length_b   1.000
_cell.length_c   1.000
_cell.angle_alpha   90.00
_cell.angle_beta   90.00
_cell.angle_gamma   90.00
#
_symmetry.space_group_name_H-M   'P 1'
#
loop_
_entity.id
_entity.type
_entity.pdbx_description
1 polymer ?
#
loop_
_entity_poly.entity_id
_entity_poly.type
_entity_poly.pdbx_seq_one_letter_code
_entity_poly.pdbx_strand_id
1 'polypeptide(L)'
;MTYRRAMSCDRRFVLLLLLAACGGTSSPPPAEPAARTAADLGPMCHRYYARQATCNDDYLSAVLDLRIELDMPKGIGERVKTEGRDVVLKESRVQWESDMEPAKIDAMCDAMATRTPADQLERLLKQGDACEAAADCKAFATCAVGTERSYIASGATHH
;
A
#
# COMPACT_ATOMS: atom_id res chain seq x y z
N MET A 1 17.12 -31.07 -21.39
CA MET A 1 18.41 -30.64 -21.96
C MET A 1 18.43 -29.11 -21.95
N THR A 2 19.01 -28.52 -20.91
CA THR A 2 20.21 -27.64 -20.95
C THR A 2 19.92 -26.31 -21.67
N TYR A 3 19.90 -25.14 -21.00
CA TYR A 3 21.10 -24.42 -20.57
C TYR A 3 20.82 -23.45 -19.39
N ARG A 4 21.60 -23.59 -18.30
CA ARG A 4 21.80 -22.54 -17.27
C ARG A 4 22.97 -21.65 -17.72
N ARG A 5 22.81 -20.33 -17.71
CA ARG A 5 23.95 -19.39 -17.74
C ARG A 5 24.07 -18.72 -16.38
N ALA A 6 25.14 -19.08 -15.67
CA ALA A 6 25.59 -18.41 -14.46
C ALA A 6 26.31 -17.10 -14.85
N MET A 7 25.90 -15.98 -14.28
CA MET A 7 26.67 -14.74 -14.34
C MET A 7 27.62 -14.72 -13.15
N SER A 8 28.89 -14.98 -13.43
CA SER A 8 30.01 -14.72 -12.52
C SER A 8 30.30 -13.22 -12.51
N CYS A 9 30.00 -12.53 -11.41
CA CYS A 9 30.48 -11.17 -11.20
C CYS A 9 31.86 -11.24 -10.55
N ASP A 10 32.84 -10.85 -11.36
CA ASP A 10 34.29 -10.93 -11.14
C ASP A 10 34.71 -10.09 -9.93
N ARG A 11 35.24 -10.78 -8.91
CA ARG A 11 35.77 -10.22 -7.67
C ARG A 11 37.19 -9.68 -7.93
N ARG A 12 37.29 -8.49 -8.51
CA ARG A 12 38.56 -7.77 -8.62
C ARG A 12 38.86 -6.97 -7.37
N PHE A 13 39.70 -7.57 -6.54
CA PHE A 13 40.54 -6.91 -5.55
C PHE A 13 41.42 -5.86 -6.26
N VAL A 14 41.22 -4.57 -5.95
CA VAL A 14 42.22 -3.52 -6.16
C VAL A 14 42.53 -2.92 -4.80
N LEU A 15 43.63 -3.39 -4.23
CA LEU A 15 44.30 -2.82 -3.08
C LEU A 15 45.08 -1.60 -3.58
N LEU A 16 44.64 -0.38 -3.22
CA LEU A 16 45.43 0.83 -3.33
C LEU A 16 45.46 1.51 -1.96
N LEU A 17 46.55 1.23 -1.24
CA LEU A 17 47.07 2.04 -0.14
C LEU A 17 47.60 3.35 -0.72
N LEU A 18 47.17 4.49 -0.16
CA LEU A 18 47.99 5.67 0.18
C LEU A 18 47.12 6.93 0.29
N LEU A 19 46.98 7.46 1.51
CA LEU A 19 47.32 8.83 1.94
C LEU A 19 46.52 9.23 3.16
N ALA A 20 47.25 9.48 4.24
CA ALA A 20 46.78 10.09 5.46
C ALA A 20 46.35 11.53 5.19
N ALA A 21 45.07 11.81 5.43
CA ALA A 21 44.57 13.14 5.76
C ALA A 21 43.54 12.97 6.88
N CYS A 22 44.00 13.01 8.14
CA CYS A 22 43.13 13.25 9.29
C CYS A 22 42.68 14.72 9.28
N GLY A 23 41.92 15.11 8.26
CA GLY A 23 41.05 16.27 8.31
C GLY A 23 39.76 15.83 8.96
N GLY A 24 39.71 15.89 10.30
CA GLY A 24 38.55 15.57 11.11
C GLY A 24 37.41 16.57 10.85
N THR A 25 36.76 16.44 9.70
CA THR A 25 35.49 17.11 9.44
C THR A 25 34.46 16.23 10.13
N SER A 26 34.12 16.59 11.37
CA SER A 26 33.01 15.96 12.07
C SER A 26 31.77 16.24 11.22
N SER A 27 31.36 15.26 10.39
CA SER A 27 30.11 15.36 9.66
C SER A 27 29.03 15.68 10.69
N PRO A 28 28.22 16.72 10.49
CA PRO A 28 27.10 16.97 11.38
C PRO A 28 26.28 15.68 11.45
N PRO A 29 25.79 15.30 12.65
CA PRO A 29 24.97 14.12 12.78
C PRO A 29 23.83 14.22 11.75
N PRO A 30 23.45 13.09 11.10
CA PRO A 30 22.33 13.10 10.16
C PRO A 30 21.15 13.80 10.84
N ALA A 31 20.62 14.84 10.20
CA ALA A 31 19.46 15.54 10.73
C ALA A 31 18.36 14.50 10.97
N GLU A 32 17.84 14.44 12.19
CA GLU A 32 16.70 13.58 12.48
C GLU A 32 15.55 13.96 11.54
N PRO A 33 14.88 12.99 10.91
CA PRO A 33 13.71 13.27 10.11
C PRO A 33 12.71 14.10 10.92
N ALA A 34 12.17 15.16 10.30
CA ALA A 34 11.14 15.97 10.94
C ALA A 34 9.99 15.06 11.41
N ALA A 35 9.48 15.31 12.61
CA ALA A 35 8.34 14.57 13.14
C ALA A 35 7.15 14.74 12.19
N ARG A 36 6.54 13.61 11.81
CA ARG A 36 5.37 13.61 10.94
C ARG A 36 4.13 14.10 11.68
N THR A 37 3.23 14.73 10.96
CA THR A 37 2.05 15.42 11.48
C THR A 37 0.77 14.98 10.76
N ALA A 38 -0.39 15.37 11.27
CA ALA A 38 -1.68 15.08 10.61
C ALA A 38 -1.76 15.63 9.18
N ALA A 39 -0.99 16.69 8.86
CA ALA A 39 -0.92 17.25 7.52
C ALA A 39 -0.31 16.27 6.49
N ASP A 40 0.44 15.25 6.95
CA ASP A 40 1.04 14.25 6.07
C ASP A 40 0.04 13.16 5.63
N LEU A 41 -1.10 13.01 6.32
CA LEU A 41 -2.10 11.98 6.02
C LEU A 41 -2.80 12.21 4.68
N GLY A 42 -3.17 13.46 4.38
CA GLY A 42 -3.86 13.80 3.12
C GLY A 42 -3.01 13.40 1.90
N PRO A 43 -1.77 13.91 1.77
CA PRO A 43 -0.88 13.53 0.69
C PRO A 43 -0.59 12.03 0.60
N MET A 44 -0.39 11.35 1.74
CA MET A 44 -0.22 9.88 1.78
C MET A 44 -1.45 9.15 1.25
N CYS A 45 -2.65 9.55 1.71
CA CYS A 45 -3.91 9.00 1.26
C CYS A 45 -4.08 9.12 -0.28
N HIS A 46 -3.79 10.29 -0.86
CA HIS A 46 -3.86 10.46 -2.31
C HIS A 46 -2.93 9.53 -3.08
N ARG A 47 -1.67 9.39 -2.64
CA ARG A 47 -0.74 8.46 -3.30
C ARG A 47 -1.17 7.01 -3.14
N TYR A 48 -1.71 6.64 -1.98
CA TYR A 48 -2.25 5.32 -1.72
C TYR A 48 -3.41 4.98 -2.69
N TYR A 49 -4.36 5.89 -2.88
CA TYR A 49 -5.45 5.71 -3.85
C TYR A 49 -4.96 5.72 -5.30
N ALA A 50 -3.98 6.55 -5.64
CA ALA A 50 -3.35 6.50 -6.97
C ALA A 50 -2.67 5.14 -7.24
N ARG A 51 -2.06 4.54 -6.20
CA ARG A 51 -1.48 3.20 -6.29
C ARG A 51 -2.56 2.12 -6.42
N GLN A 52 -3.68 2.23 -5.68
CA GLN A 52 -4.84 1.35 -5.91
C GLN A 52 -5.34 1.43 -7.35
N ALA A 53 -5.44 2.63 -7.92
CA ALA A 53 -5.88 2.80 -9.30
C ALA A 53 -4.95 2.14 -10.31
N THR A 54 -3.65 2.28 -10.09
CA THR A 54 -2.62 1.63 -10.92
C THR A 54 -2.66 0.11 -10.79
N CYS A 55 -3.00 -0.41 -9.60
CA CYS A 55 -2.99 -1.83 -9.25
C CYS A 55 -4.40 -2.44 -9.16
N ASN A 56 -5.38 -1.87 -9.87
CA ASN A 56 -6.79 -2.17 -9.66
C ASN A 56 -7.15 -3.65 -9.86
N ASP A 57 -6.55 -4.34 -10.83
CA ASP A 57 -6.84 -5.75 -11.10
C ASP A 57 -6.44 -6.66 -9.93
N ASP A 58 -5.21 -6.50 -9.42
CA ASP A 58 -4.73 -7.25 -8.26
C ASP A 58 -5.49 -6.86 -6.99
N TYR A 59 -5.71 -5.56 -6.79
CA TYR A 59 -6.37 -5.01 -5.62
C TYR A 59 -7.84 -5.43 -5.52
N LEU A 60 -8.64 -5.26 -6.57
CA LEU A 60 -10.05 -5.65 -6.59
C LEU A 60 -10.23 -7.16 -6.43
N SER A 61 -9.33 -7.96 -7.02
CA SER A 61 -9.35 -9.40 -6.82
C SER A 61 -9.11 -9.77 -5.35
N ALA A 62 -8.10 -9.17 -4.71
CA ALA A 62 -7.80 -9.40 -3.30
C ALA A 62 -8.93 -8.91 -2.37
N VAL A 63 -9.55 -7.76 -2.68
CA VAL A 63 -10.71 -7.25 -1.92
C VAL A 63 -11.90 -8.19 -2.04
N LEU A 64 -12.19 -8.73 -3.24
CA LEU A 64 -13.27 -9.70 -3.39
C LEU A 64 -12.98 -10.99 -2.59
N ASP A 65 -11.74 -11.46 -2.56
CA ASP A 65 -11.37 -12.62 -1.74
C ASP A 65 -11.60 -12.36 -0.25
N LEU A 66 -11.19 -11.19 0.24
CA LEU A 66 -11.47 -10.77 1.61
C LEU A 66 -12.97 -10.73 1.90
N ARG A 67 -13.75 -10.16 0.98
CA ARG A 67 -15.21 -10.03 1.11
C ARG A 67 -15.90 -11.39 1.15
N ILE A 68 -15.45 -12.35 0.33
CA ILE A 68 -15.94 -13.73 0.38
C ILE A 68 -15.59 -14.39 1.71
N GLU A 69 -14.36 -14.22 2.19
CA GLU A 69 -13.92 -14.78 3.47
C GLU A 69 -14.73 -14.24 4.65
N LEU A 70 -15.02 -12.94 4.65
CA LEU A 70 -15.77 -12.26 5.70
C LEU A 70 -17.30 -12.32 5.50
N ASP A 71 -17.77 -12.91 4.40
CA ASP A 71 -19.16 -12.86 3.93
C ASP A 71 -19.77 -11.45 3.96
N MET A 72 -19.05 -10.49 3.33
CA MET A 72 -19.43 -9.07 3.29
C MET A 72 -19.53 -8.54 1.86
N PRO A 73 -20.72 -8.18 1.35
CA PRO A 73 -22.01 -8.32 2.03
C PRO A 73 -22.40 -9.79 2.23
N LYS A 74 -23.33 -10.04 3.18
CA LYS A 74 -23.81 -11.39 3.48
C LYS A 74 -24.32 -12.09 2.21
N GLY A 75 -23.86 -13.31 1.98
CA GLY A 75 -24.19 -14.12 0.81
C GLY A 75 -23.30 -13.90 -0.41
N ILE A 76 -22.24 -13.07 -0.33
CA ILE A 76 -21.34 -12.81 -1.47
C ILE A 76 -20.63 -14.09 -1.95
N GLY A 77 -20.33 -15.03 -1.04
CA GLY A 77 -19.75 -16.32 -1.41
C GLY A 77 -20.70 -17.17 -2.26
N GLU A 78 -21.98 -17.24 -1.89
CA GLU A 78 -23.01 -17.95 -2.67
C GLU A 78 -23.28 -17.26 -4.01
N ARG A 79 -23.24 -15.93 -4.01
CA ARG A 79 -23.34 -15.13 -5.23
C ARG A 79 -22.22 -15.49 -6.21
N VAL A 80 -20.97 -15.53 -5.76
CA VAL A 80 -19.81 -15.90 -6.60
C VAL A 80 -19.92 -17.34 -7.13
N LYS A 81 -20.45 -18.29 -6.32
CA LYS A 81 -20.70 -19.66 -6.78
C LYS A 81 -21.78 -19.73 -7.87
N THR A 82 -22.80 -18.86 -7.79
CA THR A 82 -23.96 -18.88 -8.68
C THR A 82 -23.70 -18.11 -9.99
N GLU A 83 -23.15 -16.90 -9.88
CA GLU A 83 -22.96 -15.98 -11.01
C GLU A 83 -21.56 -16.07 -11.64
N GLY A 84 -20.59 -16.63 -10.90
CA GLY A 84 -19.20 -16.68 -11.28
C GLY A 84 -18.41 -15.46 -10.78
N ARG A 85 -17.14 -15.71 -10.44
CA ARG A 85 -16.24 -14.68 -9.87
C ARG A 85 -16.08 -13.47 -10.79
N ASP A 86 -15.90 -13.69 -12.09
CA ASP A 86 -15.60 -12.63 -13.05
C ASP A 86 -16.79 -11.66 -13.21
N VAL A 87 -18.03 -12.16 -13.09
CA VAL A 87 -19.24 -11.32 -13.11
C VAL A 87 -19.24 -10.38 -11.91
N VAL A 88 -19.00 -10.91 -10.71
CA VAL A 88 -18.96 -10.12 -9.47
C VAL A 88 -17.78 -9.12 -9.48
N LEU A 89 -16.61 -9.51 -10.01
CA LEU A 89 -15.47 -8.61 -10.17
C LEU A 89 -15.77 -7.47 -11.15
N LYS A 90 -16.44 -7.76 -12.27
CA LYS A 90 -16.80 -6.75 -13.26
C LYS A 90 -17.72 -5.68 -12.65
N GLU A 91 -18.70 -6.10 -11.87
CA GLU A 91 -19.56 -5.15 -11.15
C GLU A 91 -18.81 -4.37 -10.07
N SER A 92 -17.96 -5.06 -9.30
CA SER A 92 -17.13 -4.42 -8.28
C SER A 92 -16.24 -3.33 -8.89
N ARG A 93 -15.76 -3.54 -10.11
CA ARG A 93 -14.99 -2.52 -10.86
C ARG A 93 -15.83 -1.29 -11.19
N VAL A 94 -17.07 -1.46 -11.66
CA VAL A 94 -17.97 -0.33 -11.94
C VAL A 94 -18.22 0.51 -10.69
N GLN A 95 -18.46 -0.15 -9.55
CA GLN A 95 -18.61 0.55 -8.28
C GLN A 95 -17.31 1.27 -7.88
N TRP A 96 -16.18 0.56 -7.95
CA TRP A 96 -14.88 1.12 -7.60
C TRP A 96 -14.53 2.33 -8.47
N GLU A 97 -14.80 2.31 -9.77
CA GLU A 97 -14.57 3.47 -10.65
C GLU A 97 -15.33 4.71 -10.19
N SER A 98 -16.58 4.55 -9.72
CA SER A 98 -17.32 5.65 -9.13
C SER A 98 -16.75 6.09 -7.78
N ASP A 99 -16.27 5.16 -6.95
CA ASP A 99 -15.66 5.49 -5.65
C ASP A 99 -14.29 6.19 -5.80
N MET A 100 -13.65 6.00 -6.95
CA MET A 100 -12.37 6.61 -7.32
C MET A 100 -12.50 7.96 -8.02
N GLU A 101 -13.70 8.53 -8.08
CA GLU A 101 -13.88 9.90 -8.56
C GLU A 101 -13.03 10.88 -7.73
N PRO A 102 -12.29 11.82 -8.35
CA PRO A 102 -11.36 12.70 -7.63
C PRO A 102 -12.00 13.42 -6.44
N ALA A 103 -13.21 13.94 -6.59
CA ALA A 103 -13.92 14.64 -5.53
C ALA A 103 -14.23 13.74 -4.31
N LYS A 104 -14.46 12.43 -4.52
CA LYS A 104 -14.68 11.48 -3.43
C LYS A 104 -13.37 11.13 -2.73
N ILE A 105 -12.28 10.95 -3.50
CA ILE A 105 -10.95 10.73 -2.94
C ILE A 105 -10.51 11.94 -2.12
N ASP A 106 -10.65 13.16 -2.64
CA ASP A 106 -10.35 14.41 -1.93
C ASP A 106 -11.12 14.48 -0.61
N ALA A 107 -12.45 14.28 -0.65
CA ALA A 107 -13.28 14.31 0.55
C ALA A 107 -12.89 13.24 1.59
N MET A 108 -12.53 12.04 1.14
CA MET A 108 -12.12 10.95 2.01
C MET A 108 -10.73 11.19 2.62
N CYS A 109 -9.77 11.71 1.84
CA CYS A 109 -8.44 12.02 2.32
C CYS A 109 -8.43 13.22 3.30
N ASP A 110 -9.26 14.24 3.06
CA ASP A 110 -9.49 15.34 4.00
C ASP A 110 -10.14 14.86 5.31
N ALA A 111 -11.13 13.96 5.20
CA ALA A 111 -11.76 13.36 6.36
C ALA A 111 -10.76 12.53 7.18
N MET A 112 -9.84 11.81 6.52
CA MET A 112 -8.79 11.05 7.20
C MET A 112 -7.84 11.97 7.98
N ALA A 113 -7.38 13.06 7.38
CA ALA A 113 -6.49 14.01 8.04
C ALA A 113 -7.14 14.70 9.26
N THR A 114 -8.46 14.91 9.22
CA THR A 114 -9.20 15.63 10.27
C THR A 114 -9.76 14.74 11.38
N ARG A 115 -10.09 13.48 11.07
CA ARG A 115 -10.74 12.55 12.01
C ARG A 115 -9.79 11.57 12.67
N THR A 116 -8.57 11.44 12.17
CA THR A 116 -7.57 10.51 12.74
C THR A 116 -7.11 11.02 14.11
N PRO A 117 -7.30 10.24 15.19
CA PRO A 117 -6.76 10.57 16.50
C PRO A 117 -5.23 10.63 16.48
N ALA A 118 -4.62 11.55 17.24
CA ALA A 118 -3.17 11.78 17.22
C ALA A 118 -2.35 10.53 17.63
N ASP A 119 -2.90 9.68 18.50
CA ASP A 119 -2.28 8.41 18.92
C ASP A 119 -2.31 7.32 17.83
N GLN A 120 -3.09 7.50 16.76
CA GLN A 120 -3.13 6.60 15.60
C GLN A 120 -2.31 7.08 14.40
N LEU A 121 -1.94 8.37 14.38
CA LEU A 121 -1.30 9.04 13.25
C LEU A 121 -0.06 8.31 12.74
N GLU A 122 0.93 8.08 13.62
CA GLU A 122 2.21 7.48 13.23
C GLU A 122 2.04 6.05 12.72
N ARG A 123 1.11 5.30 13.32
CA ARG A 123 0.78 3.95 12.86
C ARG A 123 0.21 3.97 11.44
N LEU A 124 -0.75 4.85 11.17
CA LEU A 124 -1.41 4.94 9.86
C LEU A 124 -0.43 5.40 8.77
N LEU A 125 0.38 6.42 9.05
CA LEU A 125 1.40 6.89 8.12
C LEU A 125 2.43 5.79 7.81
N LYS A 126 2.92 5.08 8.84
CA LYS A 126 3.86 3.97 8.65
C LYS A 126 3.24 2.82 7.85
N GLN A 127 1.96 2.51 8.08
CA GLN A 127 1.26 1.46 7.36
C GLN A 127 1.02 1.84 5.89
N GLY A 128 0.59 3.08 5.63
CA GLY A 128 0.47 3.64 4.29
C GLY A 128 1.78 3.55 3.51
N ASP A 129 2.85 4.10 4.08
CA ASP A 129 4.18 4.07 3.46
C ASP A 129 4.67 2.64 3.17
N ALA A 130 4.44 1.71 4.11
CA ALA A 130 4.84 0.32 3.94
C ALA A 130 4.13 -0.34 2.76
N CYS A 131 2.84 -0.07 2.58
CA CYS A 131 2.10 -0.57 1.42
C CYS A 131 2.53 0.14 0.13
N GLU A 132 2.69 1.47 0.14
CA GLU A 132 3.15 2.23 -1.02
C GLU A 132 4.53 1.76 -1.51
N ALA A 133 5.42 1.36 -0.59
CA ALA A 133 6.75 0.85 -0.89
C ALA A 133 6.75 -0.59 -1.46
N ALA A 134 5.60 -1.24 -1.60
CA ALA A 134 5.52 -2.58 -2.15
C ALA A 134 6.05 -2.62 -3.59
N ALA A 135 6.89 -3.63 -3.87
CA ALA A 135 7.64 -3.75 -5.12
C ALA A 135 6.74 -3.88 -6.36
N ASP A 136 5.56 -4.50 -6.20
CA ASP A 136 4.61 -4.73 -7.29
C ASP A 136 3.15 -4.63 -6.81
N CYS A 137 2.21 -4.73 -7.75
CA CYS A 137 0.78 -4.59 -7.48
C CYS A 137 0.21 -5.72 -6.63
N LYS A 138 0.75 -6.94 -6.73
CA LYS A 138 0.31 -8.07 -5.90
C LYS A 138 0.72 -7.89 -4.44
N ALA A 139 1.96 -7.45 -4.20
CA ALA A 139 2.47 -7.13 -2.87
C ALA A 139 1.70 -5.93 -2.27
N PHE A 140 1.42 -4.91 -3.08
CA PHE A 140 0.58 -3.78 -2.67
C PHE A 140 -0.82 -4.24 -2.27
N ALA A 141 -1.52 -4.98 -3.15
CA ALA A 141 -2.88 -5.46 -2.89
C ALA A 141 -2.97 -6.30 -1.61
N THR A 142 -1.99 -7.16 -1.37
CA THR A 142 -1.91 -7.96 -0.14
C THR A 142 -1.76 -7.07 1.10
N CYS A 143 -0.89 -6.06 1.05
CA CYS A 143 -0.70 -5.11 2.15
C CYS A 143 -1.97 -4.28 2.39
N ALA A 144 -2.58 -3.79 1.31
CA ALA A 144 -3.76 -2.94 1.36
C ALA A 144 -4.97 -3.66 1.97
N VAL A 145 -5.26 -4.88 1.50
CA VAL A 145 -6.33 -5.73 2.04
C VAL A 145 -6.07 -6.13 3.49
N GLY A 146 -4.80 -6.30 3.88
CA GLY A 146 -4.43 -6.49 5.29
C GLY A 146 -4.90 -5.34 6.18
N THR A 147 -4.78 -4.11 5.69
CA THR A 147 -5.27 -2.89 6.36
C THR A 147 -6.79 -2.87 6.45
N GLU A 148 -7.49 -3.19 5.36
CA GLU A 148 -8.95 -3.23 5.32
C GLU A 148 -9.53 -4.27 6.25
N ARG A 149 -8.92 -5.46 6.35
CA ARG A 149 -9.35 -6.49 7.29
C ARG A 149 -9.41 -5.96 8.71
N SER A 150 -8.38 -5.25 9.15
CA SER A 150 -8.35 -4.66 10.49
C SER A 150 -9.45 -3.61 10.68
N TYR A 151 -9.74 -2.82 9.65
CA TYR A 151 -10.83 -1.85 9.67
C TYR A 151 -12.20 -2.53 9.76
N ILE A 152 -12.47 -3.51 8.90
CA ILE A 152 -13.73 -4.26 8.89
C ILE A 152 -13.92 -5.03 10.21
N ALA A 153 -12.88 -5.68 10.72
CA ALA A 153 -12.92 -6.40 11.99
C ALA A 153 -13.20 -5.49 13.20
N SER A 154 -12.90 -4.19 13.09
CA SER A 154 -13.24 -3.21 14.13
C SER A 154 -14.73 -2.83 14.16
N GLY A 155 -15.55 -3.37 13.25
CA GLY A 155 -16.98 -3.06 13.15
C GLY A 155 -17.29 -1.73 12.47
N ALA A 156 -16.28 -1.09 11.86
CA ALA A 156 -16.47 0.11 11.09
C ALA A 156 -17.24 -0.22 9.80
N THR A 157 -18.46 0.31 9.68
CA THR A 157 -19.22 0.23 8.44
C THR A 157 -18.63 1.21 7.43
N HIS A 158 -18.35 0.76 6.20
CA HIS A 158 -18.15 1.67 5.09
C HIS A 158 -19.41 2.56 4.98
N HIS A 159 -19.27 3.84 5.30
CA HIS A 159 -20.32 4.85 5.12
C HIS A 159 -20.31 5.36 3.70
#